data_AF-A0AAN8XMI0-F1
#
_entry.id   AF-A0AAN8XMI0-F1
#
_cell.length_a   1.000
_cell.length_b   1.000
_cell.length_c   1.000
_cell.angle_alpha   90.00
_cell.angle_beta   90.00
_cell.angle_gamma   90.00
#
_symmetry.space_group_name_H-M   'P 1'
#
loop_
_entity.id
_entity.type
_entity.pdbx_description
1 polymer ?
#
loop_
_entity_poly.entity_id
_entity_poly.type
_entity_poly.pdbx_seq_one_letter_code
_entity_poly.pdbx_strand_id
1 'polypeptide(L)'
;MSTSVRNNGRTVFVTFPKFRRGIPVTLGTISTKKTGQSHLIRPYPDWSWHSQSSCDGMTSVFRTQENSLLTNVVVEVRGTQNDCRDTFAYVADTMGYSLLVLDVRENRSWNIESNSMYPYPPYGFFHTNNVEFNLMDGILGMSLSPMDKGDRVLYYHSLASVRESWVPTSVLKDEEYFTSNPVSASKRFKTSEEARKAQSAAQAFDKNGILYFGMVDNSLSCWNHRNPFTRENIHEIQKDNVNLQFASGLKVVTNGDDEEEIWLITNRFQITMVDQLDPTETNFRILKGNLEELTRNTRCKHNTSITFPNRNSENENQQQQERPTNSGYGRK
;
A
#
# COMPACT_ATOMS: atom_id res chain seq x y z
N MET A 1 -0.55 14.52 -4.92
CA MET A 1 0.69 14.32 -5.69
C MET A 1 1.07 12.85 -5.55
N SER A 2 1.43 12.15 -6.62
CA SER A 2 1.91 10.76 -6.53
C SER A 2 3.26 10.62 -7.22
N THR A 3 4.09 9.67 -6.80
CA THR A 3 5.42 9.38 -7.38
C THR A 3 5.38 8.02 -8.01
N SER A 4 6.01 7.95 -9.18
CA SER A 4 6.49 6.69 -9.73
C SER A 4 7.99 6.83 -9.96
N VAL A 5 8.78 5.90 -9.42
CA VAL A 5 10.22 5.86 -9.65
C VAL A 5 10.49 4.80 -10.70
N ARG A 6 11.24 5.15 -11.75
CA ARG A 6 11.63 4.19 -12.79
C ARG A 6 12.92 3.49 -12.39
N ASN A 7 12.92 2.17 -12.51
CA ASN A 7 14.10 1.32 -12.33
C ASN A 7 15.21 1.72 -13.34
N ASN A 8 16.48 1.69 -12.90
CA ASN A 8 17.71 2.33 -13.44
C ASN A 8 18.09 3.73 -12.90
N GLY A 9 17.45 4.21 -11.83
CA GLY A 9 18.02 5.24 -10.94
C GLY A 9 18.23 6.66 -11.50
N ARG A 10 17.84 6.96 -12.75
CA ARG A 10 18.09 8.28 -13.36
C ARG A 10 16.85 9.16 -13.49
N THR A 11 15.64 8.64 -13.28
CA THR A 11 14.43 9.44 -13.50
C THR A 11 13.37 9.14 -12.46
N VAL A 12 13.04 10.18 -11.69
CA VAL A 12 11.92 10.18 -10.75
C VAL A 12 10.76 10.89 -11.45
N PHE A 13 9.63 10.21 -11.57
CA PHE A 13 8.39 10.77 -12.10
C PHE A 13 7.51 11.24 -10.95
N VAL A 14 6.92 12.41 -11.15
CA VAL A 14 6.01 13.07 -10.23
C VAL A 14 4.74 13.45 -10.97
N THR A 15 3.59 13.21 -10.34
CA THR A 15 2.28 13.58 -10.88
C THR A 15 1.61 14.65 -10.03
N PHE A 16 1.07 15.65 -10.72
CA PHE A 16 0.40 16.79 -10.12
C PHE A 16 -1.08 16.73 -10.53
N PRO A 17 -1.99 16.40 -9.61
CA PRO A 17 -3.40 16.38 -9.92
C PRO A 17 -3.89 17.80 -10.21
N LYS A 18 -4.61 18.01 -11.32
CA LYS A 18 -5.14 19.32 -11.69
C LYS A 18 -6.42 19.69 -10.91
N PHE A 19 -6.33 19.73 -9.57
CA PHE A 19 -7.46 20.10 -8.71
C PHE A 19 -7.73 21.61 -8.67
N ARG A 20 -6.73 22.43 -8.98
CA ARG A 20 -6.83 23.89 -9.01
C ARG A 20 -6.32 24.41 -10.35
N ARG A 21 -6.80 25.60 -10.74
CA ARG A 21 -6.24 26.32 -11.89
C ARG A 21 -4.77 26.65 -11.62
N GLY A 22 -3.98 26.71 -12.68
CA GLY A 22 -2.55 27.08 -12.59
C GLY A 22 -1.59 25.91 -12.42
N ILE A 23 -2.01 24.66 -12.64
CA ILE A 23 -1.12 23.48 -12.69
C ILE A 23 -0.74 23.20 -14.15
N PRO A 24 0.48 23.58 -14.60
CA PRO A 24 0.86 23.51 -16.02
C PRO A 24 1.30 22.12 -16.47
N VAL A 25 1.61 21.21 -15.54
CA VAL A 25 2.17 19.88 -15.83
C VAL A 25 1.45 18.84 -14.98
N THR A 26 0.84 17.82 -15.60
CA THR A 26 0.19 16.70 -14.87
C THR A 26 1.19 15.58 -14.53
N LEU A 27 2.14 15.33 -15.43
CA LEU A 27 3.17 14.30 -15.32
C LEU A 27 4.51 14.92 -15.71
N GLY A 28 5.48 14.83 -14.82
CA GLY A 28 6.80 15.37 -15.05
C GLY A 28 7.90 14.54 -14.43
N THR A 29 9.13 14.92 -14.73
CA THR A 29 10.36 14.35 -14.17
C THR A 29 11.13 15.40 -13.40
N ILE A 30 11.83 14.99 -12.34
CA ILE A 30 12.70 15.88 -11.58
C ILE A 30 13.93 16.23 -12.42
N SER A 31 14.15 17.52 -12.64
CA SER A 31 15.32 18.05 -13.34
C SER A 31 16.52 18.23 -12.41
N THR A 32 17.73 18.23 -12.96
CA THR A 32 18.94 18.65 -12.23
C THR A 32 18.99 20.16 -11.99
N LYS A 33 18.22 20.96 -12.76
CA LYS A 33 18.10 22.40 -12.55
C LYS A 33 17.33 22.71 -11.26
N LYS A 34 17.77 23.73 -10.53
CA LYS A 34 17.19 24.15 -9.26
C LYS A 34 16.85 25.64 -9.25
N THR A 35 15.85 25.99 -8.45
CA THR A 35 15.56 27.36 -8.02
C THR A 35 15.54 27.36 -6.49
N GLY A 36 16.52 28.04 -5.88
CA GLY A 36 16.75 27.92 -4.43
C GLY A 36 17.06 26.47 -4.03
N GLN A 37 16.31 25.94 -3.06
CA GLN A 37 16.41 24.54 -2.62
C GLN A 37 15.58 23.55 -3.46
N SER A 38 14.69 24.04 -4.33
CA SER A 38 13.74 23.20 -5.07
C SER A 38 14.25 22.79 -6.44
N HIS A 39 14.05 21.53 -6.80
CA HIS A 39 14.28 21.04 -8.16
C HIS A 39 13.16 21.50 -9.10
N LEU A 40 13.53 21.88 -10.33
CA LEU A 40 12.55 22.19 -11.37
C LEU A 40 11.93 20.91 -11.92
N ILE A 41 10.65 20.99 -12.27
CA ILE A 41 9.92 19.91 -12.92
C ILE A 41 10.01 20.09 -14.43
N ARG A 42 10.40 19.02 -15.13
CA ARG A 42 10.33 18.95 -16.59
C ARG A 42 9.06 18.20 -16.99
N PRO A 43 8.18 18.76 -17.85
CA PRO A 43 7.03 18.02 -18.37
C PRO A 43 7.50 16.76 -19.09
N TYR A 44 6.72 15.69 -18.94
CA TYR A 44 6.96 14.42 -19.62
C TYR A 44 5.76 14.05 -20.51
N PRO A 45 5.99 13.49 -21.71
CA PRO A 45 7.28 13.44 -22.42
C PRO A 45 7.86 14.84 -22.72
N ASP A 46 6.97 15.78 -23.04
CA ASP A 46 7.23 17.19 -23.37
C ASP A 46 5.95 18.03 -23.21
N TRP A 47 6.03 19.34 -23.51
CA TRP A 47 4.92 20.29 -23.34
C TRP A 47 3.68 20.02 -24.21
N SER A 48 3.81 19.36 -25.36
CA SER A 48 2.67 19.10 -26.25
C SER A 48 1.59 18.27 -25.56
N TRP A 49 2.00 17.38 -24.65
CA TRP A 49 1.10 16.55 -23.85
C TRP A 49 0.40 17.29 -22.71
N HIS A 50 0.74 18.56 -22.45
CA HIS A 50 0.13 19.36 -21.38
C HIS A 50 -0.64 20.57 -21.92
N SER A 51 -0.77 20.69 -23.25
CA SER A 51 -1.58 21.75 -23.86
C SER A 51 -3.05 21.58 -23.49
N GLN A 52 -3.71 22.69 -23.15
CA GLN A 52 -5.15 22.72 -22.84
C GLN A 52 -6.01 22.99 -24.09
N SER A 53 -5.39 23.22 -25.25
CA SER A 53 -6.09 23.59 -26.48
C SER A 53 -6.75 22.42 -27.20
N SER A 54 -6.33 21.18 -26.91
CA SER A 54 -6.84 19.96 -27.54
C SER A 54 -7.04 18.87 -26.49
N CYS A 55 -8.13 18.10 -26.60
CA CYS A 55 -8.38 16.94 -25.74
C CYS A 55 -7.43 15.76 -26.00
N ASP A 56 -6.49 15.92 -26.94
CA ASP A 56 -5.47 14.93 -27.29
C ASP A 56 -4.30 14.87 -26.28
N GLY A 57 -4.20 15.84 -25.36
CA GLY A 57 -3.18 15.91 -24.31
C GLY A 57 -3.62 15.30 -22.97
N MET A 58 -2.68 15.16 -22.03
CA MET A 58 -2.97 14.79 -20.64
C MET A 58 -3.72 15.94 -19.93
N THR A 59 -5.04 15.83 -19.92
CA THR A 59 -5.92 16.76 -19.21
C THR A 59 -5.81 16.52 -17.70
N SER A 60 -6.46 15.49 -17.19
CA SER A 60 -6.43 15.07 -15.78
C SER A 60 -7.24 13.77 -15.69
N VAL A 61 -6.60 12.61 -15.60
CA VAL A 61 -7.29 11.28 -15.66
C VAL A 61 -8.02 10.93 -14.36
N PHE A 62 -8.21 11.91 -13.47
CA PHE A 62 -8.69 11.69 -12.12
C PHE A 62 -10.23 11.65 -12.02
N ARG A 63 -10.99 12.14 -12.99
CA ARG A 63 -12.47 12.19 -12.89
C ARG A 63 -13.10 11.70 -14.18
N THR A 64 -13.72 10.52 -14.14
CA THR A 64 -14.46 9.98 -15.30
C THR A 64 -15.94 10.37 -15.27
N GLN A 65 -16.49 10.63 -14.08
CA GLN A 65 -17.90 10.98 -13.82
C GLN A 65 -17.98 11.92 -12.60
N GLU A 66 -19.15 12.51 -12.34
CA GLU A 66 -19.34 13.52 -11.29
C GLU A 66 -18.89 13.03 -9.90
N ASN A 67 -19.06 11.73 -9.58
CA ASN A 67 -18.65 11.14 -8.30
C ASN A 67 -17.43 10.21 -8.40
N SER A 68 -16.54 10.42 -9.38
CA SER A 68 -15.34 9.59 -9.58
C SER A 68 -14.06 10.33 -9.22
N LEU A 69 -13.15 9.65 -8.53
CA LEU A 69 -11.78 10.10 -8.26
C LEU A 69 -10.79 8.94 -8.41
N LEU A 70 -10.19 8.80 -9.60
CA LEU A 70 -9.20 7.77 -9.89
C LEU A 70 -7.84 8.14 -9.29
N THR A 71 -7.46 7.53 -8.16
CA THR A 71 -6.30 7.98 -7.36
C THR A 71 -5.07 7.09 -7.44
N ASN A 72 -5.27 5.76 -7.49
CA ASN A 72 -4.20 4.78 -7.39
C ASN A 72 -4.31 3.79 -8.53
N VAL A 73 -3.19 3.55 -9.23
CA VAL A 73 -3.07 2.55 -10.28
C VAL A 73 -2.03 1.54 -9.88
N VAL A 74 -2.40 0.26 -9.89
CA VAL A 74 -1.48 -0.86 -9.73
C VAL A 74 -1.54 -1.72 -10.97
N VAL A 75 -0.37 -2.00 -11.55
CA VAL A 75 -0.25 -2.76 -12.79
C VAL A 75 0.31 -4.14 -12.47
N GLU A 76 -0.39 -5.17 -12.92
CA GLU A 76 0.09 -6.54 -12.92
C GLU A 76 0.51 -6.92 -14.34
N VAL A 77 1.78 -7.28 -14.50
CA VAL A 77 2.29 -7.86 -15.76
C VAL A 77 2.62 -9.32 -15.49
N ARG A 78 2.02 -10.21 -16.27
CA ARG A 78 2.30 -11.66 -16.32
C ARG A 78 2.97 -12.00 -17.64
N GLY A 79 3.74 -13.09 -17.66
CA GLY A 79 4.51 -13.53 -18.83
C GLY A 79 6.02 -13.37 -18.71
N THR A 80 6.75 -13.70 -19.77
CA THR A 80 8.21 -13.48 -19.84
C THR A 80 8.48 -11.99 -20.05
N GLN A 81 9.65 -11.49 -19.60
CA GLN A 81 9.98 -10.06 -19.47
C GLN A 81 9.75 -9.16 -20.70
N ASN A 82 9.43 -9.70 -21.89
CA ASN A 82 9.43 -8.97 -23.15
C ASN A 82 8.11 -8.92 -23.93
N ASP A 83 7.05 -9.66 -23.57
CA ASP A 83 5.80 -9.58 -24.34
C ASP A 83 4.80 -8.55 -23.80
N CYS A 84 4.80 -8.26 -22.48
CA CYS A 84 3.84 -7.38 -21.78
C CYS A 84 2.37 -7.63 -22.17
N ARG A 85 2.05 -8.80 -22.75
CA ARG A 85 0.74 -9.04 -23.37
C ARG A 85 -0.30 -9.40 -22.33
N ASP A 86 0.10 -10.08 -21.25
CA ASP A 86 -0.79 -10.41 -20.15
C ASP A 86 -0.68 -9.32 -19.07
N THR A 87 -1.24 -8.14 -19.37
CA THR A 87 -1.19 -6.97 -18.49
C THR A 87 -2.59 -6.58 -18.04
N PHE A 88 -2.75 -6.47 -16.72
CA PHE A 88 -3.93 -5.91 -16.08
C PHE A 88 -3.58 -4.64 -15.31
N ALA A 89 -4.46 -3.65 -15.34
CA ALA A 89 -4.37 -2.49 -14.47
C ALA A 89 -5.58 -2.44 -13.54
N TYR A 90 -5.32 -2.15 -12.28
CA TYR A 90 -6.30 -1.96 -11.22
C TYR A 90 -6.29 -0.50 -10.80
N VAL A 91 -7.42 0.19 -10.94
CA VAL A 91 -7.53 1.62 -10.68
C VAL A 91 -8.57 1.86 -9.60
N ALA A 92 -8.13 2.39 -8.46
CA ALA A 92 -9.01 2.74 -7.36
C ALA A 92 -9.78 4.02 -7.70
N ASP A 93 -11.11 3.94 -7.66
CA ASP A 93 -12.00 5.08 -7.65
C ASP A 93 -12.35 5.43 -6.19
N THR A 94 -11.65 6.41 -5.64
CA THR A 94 -11.75 6.78 -4.23
C THR A 94 -13.06 7.46 -3.86
N MET A 95 -13.68 8.20 -4.79
CA MET A 95 -15.00 8.83 -4.56
C MET A 95 -16.16 7.96 -5.04
N GLY A 96 -15.92 7.10 -6.04
CA GLY A 96 -16.89 6.11 -6.52
C GLY A 96 -16.94 4.84 -5.67
N TYR A 97 -15.98 4.66 -4.77
CA TYR A 97 -15.83 3.50 -3.87
C TYR A 97 -15.76 2.18 -4.63
N SER A 98 -15.06 2.19 -5.77
CA SER A 98 -15.01 1.07 -6.68
C SER A 98 -13.60 0.83 -7.23
N LEU A 99 -13.42 -0.30 -7.88
CA LEU A 99 -12.19 -0.70 -8.53
C LEU A 99 -12.45 -0.92 -10.02
N LEU A 100 -11.85 -0.08 -10.85
CA LEU A 100 -11.83 -0.28 -12.30
C LEU A 100 -10.71 -1.26 -12.65
N VAL A 101 -11.07 -2.34 -13.34
CA VAL A 101 -10.12 -3.31 -13.89
C VAL A 101 -10.00 -3.07 -15.38
N LEU A 102 -8.77 -3.03 -15.88
CA LEU A 102 -8.48 -2.94 -17.31
C LEU A 102 -7.69 -4.17 -17.74
N ASP A 103 -8.24 -4.90 -18.71
CA ASP A 103 -7.53 -5.93 -19.47
C ASP A 103 -6.93 -5.25 -20.72
N VAL A 104 -5.60 -5.09 -20.71
CA VAL A 104 -4.88 -4.40 -21.79
C VAL A 104 -4.91 -5.23 -23.08
N ARG A 105 -4.95 -6.57 -22.95
CA ARG A 105 -4.89 -7.49 -24.09
C ARG A 105 -6.19 -7.47 -24.87
N GLU A 106 -7.29 -7.64 -24.15
CA GLU A 106 -8.62 -7.74 -24.73
C GLU A 106 -9.27 -6.36 -24.94
N ASN A 107 -8.58 -5.28 -24.52
CA ASN A 107 -9.07 -3.91 -24.57
C ASN A 107 -10.47 -3.76 -23.93
N ARG A 108 -10.62 -4.41 -22.76
CA ARG A 108 -11.86 -4.42 -21.97
C ARG A 108 -11.62 -3.81 -20.61
N SER A 109 -12.68 -3.25 -20.05
CA SER A 109 -12.67 -2.77 -18.68
C SER A 109 -14.02 -3.00 -18.02
N TRP A 110 -14.00 -3.32 -16.74
CA TRP A 110 -15.20 -3.46 -15.92
C TRP A 110 -14.97 -2.85 -14.55
N ASN A 111 -16.07 -2.45 -13.92
CA ASN A 111 -16.07 -1.87 -12.59
C ASN A 111 -16.47 -2.93 -11.55
N ILE A 112 -15.76 -2.96 -10.44
CA ILE A 112 -16.03 -3.86 -9.31
C ILE A 112 -16.34 -3.02 -8.08
N GLU A 113 -17.40 -3.39 -7.38
CA GLU A 113 -17.78 -2.79 -6.10
C GLU A 113 -17.73 -3.83 -4.99
N SER A 114 -17.31 -3.39 -3.80
CA SER A 114 -17.30 -4.21 -2.59
C SER A 114 -17.44 -3.32 -1.37
N ASN A 115 -18.18 -3.79 -0.34
CA ASN A 115 -18.38 -3.05 0.91
C ASN A 115 -17.05 -2.63 1.57
N SER A 116 -15.99 -3.41 1.36
CA SER A 116 -14.64 -3.14 1.86
C SER A 116 -13.95 -1.91 1.23
N MET A 117 -14.49 -1.37 0.13
CA MET A 117 -13.99 -0.19 -0.58
C MET A 117 -14.65 1.11 -0.08
N TYR A 118 -15.69 1.01 0.74
CA TYR A 118 -16.39 2.16 1.29
C TYR A 118 -15.60 2.78 2.45
N PRO A 119 -15.74 4.10 2.66
CA PRO A 119 -15.25 4.74 3.88
C PRO A 119 -16.04 4.23 5.09
N TYR A 120 -15.38 4.15 6.25
CA TYR A 120 -16.03 3.78 7.50
C TYR A 120 -16.27 5.04 8.35
N PRO A 121 -17.53 5.47 8.58
CA PRO A 121 -17.84 6.78 9.17
C PRO A 121 -17.10 7.11 10.47
N PRO A 122 -16.88 6.17 11.42
CA PRO A 122 -16.11 6.46 12.63
C PRO A 122 -14.65 6.90 12.38
N TYR A 123 -14.11 6.70 11.18
CA TYR A 123 -12.75 7.07 10.80
C TYR A 123 -12.70 8.13 9.69
N GLY A 124 -13.80 8.85 9.46
CA GLY A 124 -13.86 10.00 8.56
C GLY A 124 -13.24 11.28 9.12
N PHE A 125 -12.92 11.30 10.41
CA PHE A 125 -12.27 12.42 11.08
C PHE A 125 -10.75 12.20 11.15
N PHE A 126 -9.99 13.18 10.67
CA PHE A 126 -8.54 13.14 10.59
C PHE A 126 -7.95 14.16 11.54
N HIS A 127 -6.90 13.76 12.25
CA HIS A 127 -6.13 14.62 13.14
C HIS A 127 -4.64 14.40 12.91
N THR A 128 -3.96 15.41 12.40
CA THR A 128 -2.51 15.37 12.13
C THR A 128 -1.89 16.71 12.51
N ASN A 129 -0.91 16.70 13.41
CA ASN A 129 -0.20 17.90 13.87
C ASN A 129 -1.14 19.03 14.34
N ASN A 130 -2.14 18.71 15.17
CA ASN A 130 -3.15 19.65 15.68
C ASN A 130 -4.04 20.28 14.60
N VAL A 131 -4.06 19.73 13.39
CA VAL A 131 -4.99 20.13 12.32
C VAL A 131 -6.03 19.04 12.15
N GLU A 132 -7.28 19.47 12.12
CA GLU A 132 -8.44 18.59 12.06
C GLU A 132 -9.23 18.85 10.78
N PHE A 133 -9.66 17.78 10.12
CA PHE A 133 -10.50 17.86 8.94
C PHE A 133 -11.33 16.59 8.77
N ASN A 134 -12.44 16.69 8.04
CA ASN A 134 -13.26 15.55 7.67
C ASN A 134 -12.97 15.14 6.22
N LEU A 135 -12.83 13.84 6.00
CA LEU A 135 -12.66 13.27 4.67
C LEU A 135 -13.23 11.86 4.64
N MET A 136 -14.15 11.59 3.72
CA MET A 136 -14.84 10.30 3.59
C MET A 136 -14.39 9.54 2.35
N ASP A 137 -13.09 9.61 2.06
CA ASP A 137 -12.50 8.93 0.92
C ASP A 137 -12.49 7.41 1.12
N GLY A 138 -12.95 6.67 0.10
CA GLY A 138 -12.96 5.21 0.06
C GLY A 138 -11.61 4.62 -0.33
N ILE A 139 -11.65 3.52 -1.09
CA ILE A 139 -10.47 2.78 -1.57
C ILE A 139 -9.35 3.71 -2.07
N LEU A 140 -8.14 3.55 -1.54
CA LEU A 140 -6.98 4.37 -1.88
C LEU A 140 -5.70 3.53 -1.98
N GLY A 141 -5.05 3.24 -0.85
CA GLY A 141 -3.74 2.59 -0.85
C GLY A 141 -3.86 1.18 -1.41
N MET A 142 -3.24 0.89 -2.54
CA MET A 142 -3.26 -0.44 -3.18
C MET A 142 -1.86 -0.97 -3.44
N SER A 143 -1.67 -2.27 -3.25
CA SER A 143 -0.43 -2.95 -3.60
C SER A 143 -0.67 -4.43 -3.94
N LEU A 144 0.07 -4.94 -4.93
CA LEU A 144 0.07 -6.36 -5.26
C LEU A 144 1.10 -7.09 -4.40
N SER A 145 0.71 -8.21 -3.81
CA SER A 145 1.64 -9.14 -3.18
C SER A 145 2.69 -9.64 -4.18
N PRO A 146 3.81 -10.19 -3.70
CA PRO A 146 4.63 -11.08 -4.51
C PRO A 146 3.79 -12.17 -5.17
N MET A 147 4.29 -12.69 -6.30
CA MET A 147 3.68 -13.83 -6.99
C MET A 147 3.78 -15.07 -6.10
N ASP A 148 2.66 -15.74 -5.86
CA ASP A 148 2.60 -17.02 -5.15
C ASP A 148 1.79 -18.03 -5.98
N LYS A 149 2.42 -19.15 -6.36
CA LYS A 149 1.82 -20.24 -7.14
C LYS A 149 1.02 -19.79 -8.38
N GLY A 150 1.48 -18.73 -9.05
CA GLY A 150 0.86 -18.23 -10.29
C GLY A 150 -0.30 -17.24 -10.09
N ASP A 151 -0.57 -16.83 -8.85
CA ASP A 151 -1.51 -15.75 -8.57
C ASP A 151 -0.87 -14.66 -7.71
N ARG A 152 -1.52 -13.50 -7.67
CA ARG A 152 -1.20 -12.41 -6.75
C ARG A 152 -2.46 -12.04 -5.97
N VAL A 153 -2.25 -11.35 -4.87
CA VAL A 153 -3.33 -10.79 -4.06
C VAL A 153 -3.20 -9.27 -4.12
N LEU A 154 -4.28 -8.59 -4.47
CA LEU A 154 -4.39 -7.15 -4.36
C LEU A 154 -4.78 -6.81 -2.92
N TYR A 155 -3.88 -6.16 -2.19
CA TYR A 155 -4.14 -5.57 -0.89
C TYR A 155 -4.55 -4.11 -1.07
N TYR A 156 -5.55 -3.68 -0.32
CA TYR A 156 -6.04 -2.32 -0.34
C TYR A 156 -6.74 -1.90 0.94
N HIS A 157 -6.90 -0.59 1.13
CA HIS A 157 -7.75 -0.04 2.19
C HIS A 157 -8.42 1.25 1.75
N SER A 158 -9.54 1.58 2.39
CA SER A 158 -10.15 2.91 2.31
C SER A 158 -9.36 3.92 3.12
N LEU A 159 -9.25 5.18 2.65
CA LEU A 159 -8.55 6.24 3.38
C LEU A 159 -9.25 6.53 4.73
N ALA A 160 -10.58 6.65 4.73
CA ALA A 160 -11.38 6.77 5.94
C ALA A 160 -11.63 5.40 6.61
N SER A 161 -10.58 4.63 6.84
CA SER A 161 -10.62 3.33 7.52
C SER A 161 -9.26 2.98 8.13
N VAL A 162 -9.28 2.04 9.06
CA VAL A 162 -8.10 1.50 9.76
C VAL A 162 -7.90 0.01 9.51
N ARG A 163 -8.73 -0.59 8.65
CA ARG A 163 -8.67 -2.00 8.30
C ARG A 163 -7.94 -2.19 6.97
N GLU A 164 -7.33 -3.35 6.79
CA GLU A 164 -6.75 -3.76 5.52
C GLU A 164 -7.67 -4.79 4.86
N SER A 165 -7.81 -4.70 3.54
CA SER A 165 -8.62 -5.61 2.75
C SER A 165 -7.79 -6.24 1.65
N TRP A 166 -8.22 -7.39 1.17
CA TRP A 166 -7.50 -8.10 0.12
C TRP A 166 -8.39 -9.03 -0.70
N VAL A 167 -7.97 -9.26 -1.94
CA VAL A 167 -8.67 -10.11 -2.90
C VAL A 167 -7.66 -10.73 -3.88
N PRO A 168 -7.76 -12.04 -4.20
CA PRO A 168 -6.92 -12.65 -5.24
C PRO A 168 -7.17 -12.01 -6.61
N THR A 169 -6.12 -11.74 -7.37
CA THR A 169 -6.23 -11.13 -8.70
C THR A 169 -6.94 -12.02 -9.70
N SER A 170 -6.85 -13.35 -9.55
CA SER A 170 -7.66 -14.31 -10.33
C SER A 170 -9.16 -14.04 -10.24
N VAL A 171 -9.65 -13.60 -9.08
CA VAL A 171 -11.07 -13.23 -8.91
C VAL A 171 -11.37 -11.93 -9.64
N LEU A 172 -10.50 -10.92 -9.52
CA LEU A 172 -10.70 -9.61 -10.16
C LEU A 172 -10.73 -9.68 -11.69
N LYS A 173 -10.00 -10.66 -12.27
CA LYS A 173 -9.87 -10.85 -13.72
C LYS A 173 -11.08 -11.51 -14.37
N ASP A 174 -11.91 -12.19 -13.59
CA ASP A 174 -13.08 -12.90 -14.07
C ASP A 174 -14.32 -11.99 -14.00
N GLU A 175 -14.53 -11.20 -15.06
CA GLU A 175 -15.69 -10.29 -15.18
C GLU A 175 -17.02 -11.02 -15.04
N GLU A 176 -17.14 -12.20 -15.67
CA GLU A 176 -18.38 -12.99 -15.68
C GLU A 176 -18.72 -13.52 -14.28
N TYR A 177 -17.71 -13.84 -13.46
CA TYR A 177 -17.92 -14.25 -12.09
C TYR A 177 -18.67 -13.20 -11.26
N PHE A 178 -18.42 -11.91 -11.50
CA PHE A 178 -19.12 -10.81 -10.82
C PHE A 178 -20.56 -10.65 -11.29
N THR A 179 -20.80 -10.78 -12.61
CA THR A 179 -22.15 -10.64 -13.16
C THR A 179 -23.04 -11.82 -12.81
N SER A 180 -22.48 -13.03 -12.84
CA SER A 180 -23.24 -14.27 -12.68
C SER A 180 -23.36 -14.72 -11.23
N ASN A 181 -22.42 -14.34 -10.35
CA ASN A 181 -22.36 -14.82 -8.96
C ASN A 181 -22.01 -13.71 -7.92
N PRO A 182 -22.75 -12.59 -7.86
CA PRO A 182 -22.36 -11.41 -7.08
C PRO A 182 -22.17 -11.69 -5.57
N VAL A 183 -22.99 -12.56 -4.99
CA VAL A 183 -22.88 -12.93 -3.57
C VAL A 183 -21.66 -13.80 -3.29
N SER A 184 -21.29 -14.68 -4.22
CA SER A 184 -20.10 -15.52 -4.08
C SER A 184 -18.84 -14.69 -4.30
N ALA A 185 -18.87 -13.77 -5.29
CA ALA A 185 -17.80 -12.84 -5.57
C ALA A 185 -17.51 -11.94 -4.36
N SER A 186 -18.52 -11.36 -3.73
CA SER A 186 -18.34 -10.50 -2.55
C SER A 186 -17.67 -11.24 -1.38
N LYS A 187 -17.94 -12.54 -1.19
CA LYS A 187 -17.28 -13.37 -0.15
C LYS A 187 -15.79 -13.62 -0.39
N ARG A 188 -15.29 -13.40 -1.61
CA ARG A 188 -13.86 -13.53 -1.94
C ARG A 188 -13.05 -12.34 -1.44
N PHE A 189 -13.67 -11.18 -1.26
CA PHE A 189 -13.06 -10.03 -0.62
C PHE A 189 -12.97 -10.28 0.88
N LYS A 190 -11.79 -10.02 1.44
CA LYS A 190 -11.52 -10.15 2.86
C LYS A 190 -11.14 -8.80 3.43
N THR A 191 -11.47 -8.60 4.70
CA THR A 191 -11.09 -7.44 5.48
C THR A 191 -10.57 -7.94 6.81
N SER A 192 -9.49 -7.34 7.31
CA SER A 192 -8.90 -7.67 8.60
C SER A 192 -9.93 -7.57 9.72
N GLU A 193 -9.90 -8.49 10.68
CA GLU A 193 -10.74 -8.46 11.88
C GLU A 193 -10.27 -7.40 12.88
N GLU A 194 -8.95 -7.20 12.97
CA GLU A 194 -8.35 -6.12 13.74
C GLU A 194 -8.06 -4.88 12.90
N ALA A 195 -7.73 -3.80 13.61
CA ALA A 195 -7.54 -2.47 13.07
C ALA A 195 -6.17 -1.91 13.43
N ARG A 196 -5.59 -1.17 12.50
CA ARG A 196 -4.46 -0.27 12.75
C ARG A 196 -4.80 0.76 13.84
N LYS A 197 -3.78 1.45 14.33
CA LYS A 197 -3.95 2.58 15.28
C LYS A 197 -4.51 3.86 14.63
N ALA A 198 -4.29 4.05 13.34
CA ALA A 198 -4.69 5.24 12.59
C ALA A 198 -4.94 4.89 11.11
N GLN A 199 -5.53 5.84 10.37
CA GLN A 199 -5.71 5.75 8.92
C GLN A 199 -4.37 5.67 8.20
N SER A 200 -4.38 5.16 6.97
CA SER A 200 -3.19 5.02 6.14
C SER A 200 -3.44 5.54 4.73
N ALA A 201 -2.38 6.02 4.08
CA ALA A 201 -2.40 6.59 2.73
C ALA A 201 -1.80 5.61 1.71
N ALA A 202 -0.59 5.85 1.22
CA ALA A 202 0.04 4.97 0.24
C ALA A 202 0.66 3.71 0.88
N GLN A 203 0.68 2.61 0.11
CA GLN A 203 1.32 1.36 0.49
C GLN A 203 2.05 0.67 -0.67
N ALA A 204 3.03 -0.16 -0.34
CA ALA A 204 3.72 -1.02 -1.31
C ALA A 204 4.32 -2.27 -0.65
N PHE A 205 4.40 -3.35 -1.41
CA PHE A 205 5.09 -4.58 -1.03
C PHE A 205 6.56 -4.53 -1.45
N ASP A 206 7.43 -5.14 -0.64
CA ASP A 206 8.74 -5.62 -1.10
C ASP A 206 8.63 -7.00 -1.77
N LYS A 207 9.75 -7.52 -2.29
CA LYS A 207 9.81 -8.86 -2.90
C LYS A 207 9.61 -10.01 -1.90
N ASN A 208 9.77 -9.76 -0.60
CA ASN A 208 9.69 -10.78 0.47
C ASN A 208 8.29 -10.91 1.07
N GLY A 209 7.36 -10.03 0.71
CA GLY A 209 5.99 -10.05 1.22
C GLY A 209 5.78 -9.17 2.46
N ILE A 210 6.64 -8.18 2.67
CA ILE A 210 6.44 -7.14 3.69
C ILE A 210 5.71 -5.97 3.03
N LEU A 211 4.53 -5.65 3.58
CA LEU A 211 3.75 -4.50 3.19
C LEU A 211 4.20 -3.30 4.03
N TYR A 212 4.55 -2.20 3.36
CA TYR A 212 4.88 -0.93 3.97
C TYR A 212 3.77 0.06 3.69
N PHE A 213 3.38 0.84 4.70
CA PHE A 213 2.30 1.80 4.55
C PHE A 213 2.52 3.04 5.40
N GLY A 214 2.22 4.19 4.80
CA GLY A 214 2.33 5.50 5.43
C GLY A 214 1.09 5.80 6.27
N MET A 215 1.28 6.04 7.56
CA MET A 215 0.21 6.29 8.52
C MET A 215 -0.04 7.79 8.68
N VAL A 216 -1.30 8.18 8.83
CA VAL A 216 -1.74 9.57 9.01
C VAL A 216 -1.25 10.18 10.33
N ASP A 217 -0.81 9.35 11.28
CA ASP A 217 -0.20 9.81 12.52
C ASP A 217 1.27 10.25 12.36
N ASN A 218 1.79 10.41 11.14
CA ASN A 218 3.19 10.73 10.82
C ASN A 218 4.19 9.58 11.02
N SER A 219 3.73 8.34 10.87
CA SER A 219 4.60 7.16 10.93
C SER A 219 4.67 6.41 9.61
N LEU A 220 5.77 5.69 9.41
CA LEU A 220 5.88 4.64 8.42
C LEU A 220 5.86 3.30 9.17
N SER A 221 4.98 2.40 8.77
CA SER A 221 4.81 1.08 9.40
C SER A 221 5.01 -0.04 8.39
N CYS A 222 5.30 -1.23 8.90
CA CYS A 222 5.38 -2.46 8.12
C CYS A 222 4.56 -3.60 8.72
N TRP A 223 4.18 -4.56 7.88
CA TRP A 223 3.52 -5.80 8.26
C TRP A 223 3.90 -6.91 7.28
N ASN A 224 4.19 -8.11 7.78
CA ASN A 224 4.43 -9.27 6.93
C ASN A 224 3.10 -9.96 6.60
N HIS A 225 2.74 -10.07 5.32
CA HIS A 225 1.42 -10.57 4.92
C HIS A 225 1.16 -12.05 5.27
N ARG A 226 2.20 -12.77 5.70
CA ARG A 226 2.12 -14.17 6.17
C ARG A 226 1.66 -14.29 7.63
N ASN A 227 1.72 -13.19 8.37
CA ASN A 227 1.25 -13.13 9.76
C ASN A 227 -0.18 -12.58 9.80
N PRO A 228 -0.99 -12.94 10.80
CA PRO A 228 -2.29 -12.31 11.02
C PRO A 228 -2.17 -10.78 11.08
N PHE A 229 -3.11 -10.06 10.48
CA PHE A 229 -3.17 -8.60 10.53
C PHE A 229 -3.68 -8.15 11.90
N THR A 230 -2.77 -8.01 12.86
CA THR A 230 -3.05 -7.58 14.25
C THR A 230 -2.13 -6.44 14.65
N ARG A 231 -2.49 -5.72 15.72
CA ARG A 231 -1.64 -4.60 16.21
C ARG A 231 -0.24 -5.03 16.62
N GLU A 232 -0.09 -6.25 17.12
CA GLU A 232 1.20 -6.81 17.56
C GLU A 232 2.14 -7.14 16.40
N ASN A 233 1.59 -7.48 15.24
CA ASN A 233 2.34 -7.83 14.03
C ASN A 233 2.61 -6.63 13.12
N ILE A 234 2.07 -5.46 13.46
CA ILE A 234 2.30 -4.19 12.77
C ILE A 234 3.38 -3.43 13.53
N HIS A 235 4.48 -3.12 12.85
CA HIS A 235 5.61 -2.43 13.47
C HIS A 235 5.84 -1.07 12.85
N GLU A 236 5.90 -0.05 13.70
CA GLU A 236 6.39 1.27 13.31
C GLU A 236 7.90 1.20 13.04
N ILE A 237 8.32 1.60 11.83
CA ILE A 237 9.74 1.62 11.42
C ILE A 237 10.33 3.02 11.44
N GLN A 238 9.49 4.06 11.31
CA GLN A 238 9.93 5.44 11.40
C GLN A 238 8.78 6.33 11.90
N LYS A 239 9.11 7.32 12.72
CA LYS A 239 8.20 8.39 13.15
C LYS A 239 8.87 9.74 12.93
N ASP A 240 8.20 10.66 12.25
CA ASP A 240 8.71 12.01 12.05
C ASP A 240 7.57 12.99 11.77
N ASN A 241 7.29 13.87 12.73
CA ASN A 241 6.18 14.83 12.64
C ASN A 241 6.41 15.96 11.61
N VAL A 242 7.63 16.10 11.08
CA VAL A 242 7.95 17.07 10.03
C VAL A 242 7.93 16.41 8.67
N ASN A 243 8.65 15.28 8.53
CA ASN A 243 8.90 14.68 7.23
C ASN A 243 7.84 13.67 6.80
N LEU A 244 7.06 13.07 7.70
CA LEU A 244 6.13 11.98 7.38
C LEU A 244 4.64 12.36 7.47
N GLN A 245 4.29 13.65 7.39
CA GLN A 245 2.91 14.13 7.66
C GLN A 245 1.80 13.41 6.87
N PHE A 246 1.94 13.31 5.55
CA PHE A 246 1.03 12.53 4.71
C PHE A 246 1.77 11.86 3.57
N ALA A 247 2.01 10.55 3.69
CA ALA A 247 2.68 9.74 2.67
C ALA A 247 1.73 9.44 1.50
N SER A 248 1.56 10.41 0.61
CA SER A 248 0.69 10.34 -0.58
C SER A 248 1.15 9.39 -1.67
N GLY A 249 2.41 8.95 -1.64
CA GLY A 249 2.95 8.00 -2.60
C GLY A 249 4.06 7.19 -1.96
N LEU A 250 4.12 5.89 -2.26
CA LEU A 250 5.08 4.94 -1.71
C LEU A 250 5.41 3.91 -2.79
N LYS A 251 6.70 3.67 -3.04
CA LYS A 251 7.21 2.61 -3.93
C LYS A 251 8.38 1.91 -3.26
N VAL A 252 8.44 0.59 -3.43
CA VAL A 252 9.66 -0.19 -3.19
C VAL A 252 10.31 -0.44 -4.54
N VAL A 253 11.60 -0.14 -4.64
CA VAL A 253 12.40 -0.31 -5.86
C VAL A 253 13.72 -0.97 -5.52
N THR A 254 14.21 -1.81 -6.41
CA THR A 254 15.58 -2.33 -6.32
C THR A 254 16.53 -1.34 -6.99
N ASN A 255 17.59 -0.94 -6.30
CA ASN A 255 18.59 -0.01 -6.81
C ASN A 255 19.63 -0.74 -7.69
N GLY A 256 20.64 -0.01 -8.17
CA GLY A 256 21.69 -0.57 -9.05
C GLY A 256 22.60 -1.59 -8.37
N ASP A 257 22.58 -1.64 -7.04
CA ASP A 257 23.38 -2.53 -6.20
C ASP A 257 22.58 -3.75 -5.70
N ASP A 258 21.40 -4.00 -6.29
CA ASP A 258 20.45 -5.08 -5.93
C ASP A 258 19.86 -4.96 -4.50
N GLU A 259 19.92 -3.77 -3.91
CA GLU A 259 19.30 -3.47 -2.62
C GLU A 259 17.89 -2.88 -2.80
N GLU A 260 16.94 -3.27 -1.94
CA GLU A 260 15.61 -2.66 -1.94
C GLU A 260 15.59 -1.35 -1.15
N GLU A 261 15.13 -0.29 -1.82
CA GLU A 261 14.90 1.02 -1.24
C GLU A 261 13.40 1.34 -1.27
N ILE A 262 12.94 2.03 -0.22
CA ILE A 262 11.62 2.64 -0.20
C ILE A 262 11.74 4.11 -0.62
N TRP A 263 10.84 4.54 -1.50
CA TRP A 263 10.71 5.91 -1.96
C TRP A 263 9.32 6.43 -1.58
N LEU A 264 9.26 7.57 -0.89
CA LEU A 264 8.02 8.20 -0.45
C LEU A 264 7.89 9.61 -1.03
N ILE A 265 6.68 9.99 -1.46
CA ILE A 265 6.29 11.40 -1.43
C ILE A 265 5.53 11.61 -0.14
N THR A 266 5.96 12.61 0.60
CA THR A 266 5.19 13.17 1.70
C THR A 266 4.83 14.61 1.42
N ASN A 267 3.66 15.00 1.91
CA ASN A 267 3.21 16.38 1.83
C ASN A 267 2.42 16.78 3.08
N ARG A 268 2.06 18.05 3.18
CA ARG A 268 1.26 18.60 4.28
C ARG A 268 -0.22 18.62 3.90
N PHE A 269 -0.78 17.44 3.65
CA PHE A 269 -2.13 17.28 3.11
C PHE A 269 -3.18 17.95 3.98
N GLN A 270 -3.07 17.79 5.30
CA GLN A 270 -3.97 18.40 6.29
C GLN A 270 -3.99 19.93 6.19
N ILE A 271 -2.85 20.57 5.93
CA ILE A 271 -2.76 22.03 5.74
C ILE A 271 -3.39 22.45 4.41
N THR A 272 -3.26 21.60 3.38
CA THR A 272 -3.92 21.81 2.08
C THR A 272 -5.43 21.70 2.20
N MET A 273 -5.93 20.77 3.02
CA MET A 273 -7.36 20.54 3.26
C MET A 273 -8.05 21.70 3.98
N VAL A 274 -7.32 22.44 4.81
CA VAL A 274 -7.84 23.63 5.50
C VAL A 274 -7.45 24.96 4.82
N ASP A 275 -6.89 24.89 3.61
CA ASP A 275 -6.48 26.06 2.80
C ASP A 275 -5.46 27.01 3.48
N GLN A 276 -4.54 26.46 4.27
CA GLN A 276 -3.52 27.24 5.01
C GLN A 276 -2.08 26.98 4.52
N LEU A 277 -1.92 26.58 3.26
CA LEU A 277 -0.60 26.26 2.72
C LEU A 277 0.28 27.52 2.58
N ASP A 278 1.37 27.57 3.34
CA ASP A 278 2.40 28.62 3.20
C ASP A 278 3.44 28.22 2.14
N PRO A 279 3.52 28.89 0.99
CA PRO A 279 4.47 28.55 -0.08
C PRO A 279 5.94 28.82 0.28
N THR A 280 6.21 29.55 1.37
CA THR A 280 7.58 29.80 1.84
C THR A 280 8.18 28.62 2.61
N GLU A 281 7.34 27.68 3.05
CA GLU A 281 7.75 26.48 3.77
C GLU A 281 7.94 25.26 2.85
N THR A 282 8.66 24.24 3.34
CA THR A 282 8.78 22.96 2.63
C THR A 282 7.51 22.13 2.80
N ASN A 283 6.65 22.16 1.77
CA ASN A 283 5.34 21.49 1.78
C ASN A 283 5.34 20.09 1.16
N PHE A 284 6.27 19.80 0.26
CA PHE A 284 6.36 18.53 -0.48
C PHE A 284 7.77 18.00 -0.37
N ARG A 285 7.91 16.69 -0.11
CA ARG A 285 9.20 16.02 0.05
C ARG A 285 9.20 14.73 -0.75
N ILE A 286 10.39 14.37 -1.22
CA ILE A 286 10.68 13.03 -1.73
C ILE A 286 11.73 12.45 -0.81
N LEU A 287 11.38 11.38 -0.14
CA LEU A 287 12.21 10.69 0.84
C LEU A 287 12.61 9.35 0.26
N LYS A 288 13.81 8.89 0.60
CA LYS A 288 14.26 7.53 0.32
C LYS A 288 14.90 6.92 1.55
N GLY A 289 14.80 5.60 1.68
CA GLY A 289 15.46 4.85 2.75
C GLY A 289 15.78 3.43 2.31
N ASN A 290 16.87 2.88 2.83
CA ASN A 290 17.23 1.48 2.61
C ASN A 290 16.34 0.58 3.48
N LEU A 291 15.68 -0.41 2.87
CA LEU A 291 14.73 -1.27 3.60
C LEU A 291 15.43 -2.21 4.58
N GLU A 292 16.68 -2.61 4.32
CA GLU A 292 17.50 -3.39 5.25
C GLU A 292 17.71 -2.63 6.56
N GLU A 293 18.07 -1.35 6.46
CA GLU A 293 18.27 -0.50 7.61
C GLU A 293 16.97 -0.22 8.38
N LEU A 294 15.91 0.16 7.67
CA LEU A 294 14.63 0.53 8.29
C LEU A 294 13.95 -0.62 9.02
N THR A 295 14.21 -1.87 8.63
CA THR A 295 13.56 -3.06 9.22
C THR A 295 14.46 -3.89 10.12
N ARG A 296 15.73 -3.50 10.31
CA ARG A 296 16.75 -4.28 11.04
C ARG A 296 16.30 -4.76 12.42
N ASN A 297 15.54 -3.95 13.14
CA ASN A 297 15.09 -4.23 14.50
C ASN A 297 13.57 -4.47 14.61
N THR A 298 12.91 -4.78 13.49
CA THR A 298 11.47 -5.06 13.49
C THR A 298 11.18 -6.51 13.17
N ARG A 299 10.02 -7.00 13.62
CA ARG A 299 9.59 -8.38 13.35
C ARG A 299 8.84 -8.51 12.02
N CYS A 300 8.89 -7.48 11.18
CA CYS A 300 8.36 -7.54 9.81
C CYS A 300 9.20 -8.48 8.94
N LYS A 301 10.52 -8.49 9.14
CA LYS A 301 11.38 -9.52 8.58
C LYS A 301 11.24 -10.79 9.42
N HIS A 302 11.06 -11.92 8.76
CA HIS A 302 10.92 -13.20 9.44
C HIS A 302 12.07 -13.40 10.45
N ASN A 303 11.73 -13.61 11.72
CA ASN A 303 12.54 -14.43 12.60
C ASN A 303 12.30 -15.90 12.19
N THR A 304 13.15 -16.43 11.32
CA THR A 304 13.42 -17.88 11.27
C THR A 304 14.85 -18.01 11.77
N SER A 305 15.12 -18.60 12.95
CA SER A 305 14.67 -19.92 13.39
C SER A 305 14.54 -20.00 14.92
N ILE A 306 13.43 -20.56 15.42
CA ILE A 306 13.48 -21.28 16.70
C ILE A 306 14.16 -22.62 16.37
N THR A 307 15.44 -22.73 16.71
CA THR A 307 16.11 -24.02 16.74
C THR A 307 15.62 -24.74 17.99
N PHE A 308 14.78 -25.76 17.83
CA PHE A 308 14.55 -26.70 18.92
C PHE A 308 15.83 -27.50 19.13
N PRO A 309 16.31 -27.69 20.37
CA PRO A 309 17.42 -28.60 20.62
C PRO A 309 17.01 -30.01 20.16
N ASN A 310 17.78 -30.61 19.26
CA ASN A 310 17.64 -32.03 18.96
C ASN A 310 17.89 -32.82 20.26
N ARG A 311 16.89 -33.62 20.64
CA ARG A 311 16.99 -34.63 21.69
C ARG A 311 17.96 -35.72 21.22
N ASN A 312 19.05 -35.99 21.97
CA ASN A 312 19.37 -37.31 22.54
C ASN A 312 20.83 -37.46 22.99
N SER A 313 21.01 -37.50 24.31
CA SER A 313 22.03 -38.23 25.10
C SER A 313 21.75 -37.76 26.55
N GLU A 314 21.31 -38.55 27.52
CA GLU A 314 21.72 -39.88 27.93
C GLU A 314 20.58 -40.56 28.71
N ASN A 315 20.42 -41.87 28.50
CA ASN A 315 19.90 -42.76 29.52
C ASN A 315 20.96 -42.85 30.62
N GLU A 316 20.62 -42.56 31.87
CA GLU A 316 21.17 -43.29 33.02
C GLU A 316 20.31 -43.05 34.27
N ASN A 317 19.73 -44.15 34.76
CA ASN A 317 19.35 -44.43 36.15
C ASN A 317 18.27 -43.55 36.81
N GLN A 318 17.06 -44.12 36.96
CA GLN A 318 16.65 -44.71 38.25
C GLN A 318 15.30 -45.44 38.11
N GLN A 319 15.36 -46.76 38.23
CA GLN A 319 14.24 -47.59 38.68
C GLN A 319 14.05 -47.40 40.18
N GLN A 320 12.84 -47.06 40.62
CA GLN A 320 12.24 -47.46 41.91
C GLN A 320 10.74 -47.14 41.80
N GLN A 321 9.92 -48.15 41.48
CA GLN A 321 9.07 -48.88 42.43
C GLN A 321 7.98 -48.01 43.06
N GLU A 322 6.71 -48.27 42.67
CA GLU A 322 5.64 -48.59 43.62
C GLU A 322 4.36 -49.04 42.87
N ARG A 323 3.83 -50.20 43.28
CA ARG A 323 2.50 -50.72 42.95
C ARG A 323 1.68 -50.79 44.25
N PRO A 324 0.33 -50.81 44.15
CA PRO A 324 -0.55 -50.17 45.12
C PRO A 324 -0.83 -50.99 46.39
N THR A 325 -1.28 -50.23 47.39
CA THR A 325 -1.76 -50.61 48.72
C THR A 325 -2.86 -51.67 48.72
N ASN A 326 -2.73 -52.66 49.62
CA ASN A 326 -3.87 -53.25 50.34
C ASN A 326 -3.39 -53.85 51.66
N SER A 327 -3.80 -53.26 52.77
CA SER A 327 -3.67 -53.82 54.12
C SER A 327 -4.97 -54.56 54.48
N GLY A 328 -4.83 -55.78 54.95
CA GLY A 328 -5.92 -56.58 55.50
C GLY A 328 -5.40 -57.42 56.66
N TYR A 329 -5.71 -57.00 57.89
CA TYR A 329 -5.70 -57.79 59.12
C TYR A 329 -7.06 -57.51 59.77
N GLY A 330 -7.91 -58.45 60.17
CA GLY A 330 -7.64 -59.73 60.79
C GLY A 330 -8.10 -59.63 62.25
N ARG A 331 -9.35 -60.06 62.51
CA ARG A 331 -10.11 -59.95 63.77
C ARG A 331 -9.36 -60.43 65.02
N LYS A 332 -9.57 -59.71 66.13
CA LYS A 332 -10.15 -60.23 67.37
C LYS A 332 -11.16 -59.24 67.93
#